data_AF-A0A0P7UH38-F1
#
_entry.id   AF-A0A0P7UH38-F1
#
_cell.length_a   1.000
_cell.length_b   1.000
_cell.length_c   1.000
_cell.angle_alpha   90.00
_cell.angle_beta   90.00
_cell.angle_gamma   90.00
#
_symmetry.space_group_name_H-M   'P 1'
#
loop_
_entity.id
_entity.type
_entity.pdbx_description
1 polymer ?
#
loop_
_entity_poly.entity_id
_entity_poly.type
_entity_poly.pdbx_seq_one_letter_code
_entity_poly.pdbx_strand_id
1 'polypeptide(L)'
;MNYMPGTASLIEDIDTNLVLHQTVERIHVGKKYGDIPRGIFIVRGENVVLLGEIDLEKESETVLQQVSIEEILEEQRSQQQAKQEAEKAKTQALKDRGLSIPRVDMLDEY
;
A
#
# COMPACT_ATOMS: atom_id res chain seq x y z
N MET A 1 0.20 0.03 3.46
CA MET A 1 -0.46 0.30 2.15
C MET A 1 0.51 1.16 1.37
N ASN A 2 0.81 0.79 0.13
CA ASN A 2 1.76 1.53 -0.70
C ASN A 2 1.02 2.69 -1.36
N TYR A 3 1.58 3.89 -1.24
CA TYR A 3 1.03 5.12 -1.81
C TYR A 3 2.06 5.68 -2.78
N MET A 4 1.66 6.07 -3.98
CA MET A 4 2.60 6.56 -5.01
C MET A 4 2.17 7.95 -5.52
N PRO A 5 2.57 9.04 -4.85
CA PRO A 5 2.36 10.37 -5.39
C PRO A 5 3.32 10.61 -6.58
N GLY A 6 2.78 11.16 -7.65
CA GLY A 6 3.51 11.44 -8.90
C GLY A 6 2.58 12.05 -9.94
N THR A 7 3.13 12.48 -11.07
CA THR A 7 2.32 12.93 -12.21
C THR A 7 1.86 11.71 -12.99
N ALA A 8 0.55 11.47 -13.05
CA ALA A 8 -0.02 10.32 -13.74
C ALA A 8 -0.44 10.68 -15.18
N SER A 9 -0.04 9.85 -16.14
CA SER A 9 -0.53 9.87 -17.51
C SER A 9 -1.22 8.54 -17.79
N LEU A 10 -2.49 8.59 -18.22
CA LEU A 10 -3.25 7.40 -18.60
C LEU A 10 -2.83 6.94 -19.99
N ILE A 11 -2.61 5.64 -20.15
CA ILE A 11 -2.25 5.07 -21.46
C ILE A 11 -3.51 4.62 -22.23
N GLU A 12 -4.55 4.06 -21.58
CA GLU A 12 -5.79 3.61 -22.24
C GLU A 12 -7.04 3.71 -21.32
N ASP A 13 -8.21 3.98 -21.92
CA ASP A 13 -9.52 4.19 -21.24
C ASP A 13 -10.18 2.90 -20.70
N ILE A 14 -9.76 1.73 -21.18
CA ILE A 14 -10.22 0.43 -20.71
C ILE A 14 -9.00 -0.25 -20.06
N ASP A 15 -9.14 -0.64 -18.79
CA ASP A 15 -8.10 -1.23 -17.93
C ASP A 15 -7.00 -0.27 -17.40
N THR A 16 -7.26 1.05 -17.41
CA THR A 16 -6.51 2.16 -16.75
C THR A 16 -5.05 1.86 -16.40
N ASN A 17 -4.23 1.53 -17.40
CA ASN A 17 -2.78 1.45 -17.23
C ASN A 17 -2.21 2.86 -17.04
N LEU A 18 -1.33 3.02 -16.06
CA LEU A 18 -0.76 4.32 -15.67
C LEU A 18 0.73 4.36 -15.95
N VAL A 19 1.18 5.45 -16.58
CA VAL A 19 2.58 5.88 -16.51
C VAL A 19 2.65 6.98 -15.47
N LEU A 20 3.43 6.75 -14.41
CA LEU A 20 3.72 7.75 -13.39
C LEU A 20 5.11 8.34 -13.65
N HIS A 21 5.20 9.66 -13.64
CA HIS A 21 6.43 10.42 -13.86
C HIS A 21 6.83 11.17 -12.58
N GLN A 22 8.15 11.23 -12.31
CA GLN A 22 8.70 11.82 -11.08
C GLN A 22 8.07 11.24 -9.80
N THR A 23 7.84 9.94 -9.81
CA THR A 23 7.08 9.22 -8.79
C THR A 23 7.95 8.89 -7.60
N VAL A 24 7.38 9.01 -6.41
CA VAL A 24 7.92 8.43 -5.18
C VAL A 24 6.97 7.35 -4.67
N GLU A 25 7.51 6.29 -4.10
CA GLU A 25 6.74 5.32 -3.34
C GLU A 25 6.82 5.69 -1.86
N ARG A 26 5.68 6.07 -1.29
CA ARG A 26 5.52 6.40 0.12
C ARG A 26 4.97 5.21 0.90
N ILE A 27 5.72 4.81 1.92
CA ILE A 27 5.34 3.75 2.87
C ILE A 27 4.89 4.41 4.17
N HIS A 28 3.72 4.01 4.66
CA HIS A 28 3.17 4.50 5.94
C HIS A 28 3.19 3.39 6.99
N VAL A 29 3.76 3.68 8.16
CA VAL A 29 3.74 2.79 9.33
C VAL A 29 3.41 3.60 10.58
N GLY A 30 2.23 3.35 11.16
CA GLY A 30 1.76 4.08 12.34
C GLY A 30 1.65 5.59 12.10
N LYS A 31 2.48 6.38 12.78
CA LYS A 31 2.56 7.85 12.64
C LYS A 31 3.76 8.31 11.82
N LYS A 32 4.44 7.39 11.14
CA LYS A 32 5.65 7.65 10.35
C LYS A 32 5.39 7.35 8.88
N TYR A 33 6.14 8.02 8.02
CA TYR A 33 6.20 7.70 6.59
C TYR A 33 7.63 7.80 6.05
N GLY A 34 7.92 7.09 4.97
CA GLY A 34 9.18 7.20 4.25
C GLY A 34 8.96 7.15 2.74
N ASP A 35 9.78 7.90 2.00
CA ASP A 35 9.65 8.08 0.55
C ASP A 35 10.82 7.41 -0.18
N ILE A 36 10.51 6.58 -1.17
CA ILE A 36 11.48 5.88 -2.02
C ILE A 36 11.36 6.46 -3.44
N PRO A 37 12.42 7.07 -3.99
CA PRO A 37 12.37 7.61 -5.35
C PRO A 37 12.27 6.47 -6.37
N ARG A 38 11.27 6.55 -7.27
CA ARG A 38 11.06 5.56 -8.34
C ARG A 38 11.27 6.14 -9.74
N GLY A 39 11.07 7.45 -9.93
CA GLY A 39 11.24 8.09 -11.23
C GLY A 39 10.07 7.79 -12.15
N ILE A 40 10.32 7.07 -13.25
CA ILE A 40 9.28 6.63 -14.19
C ILE A 40 8.81 5.24 -13.79
N PHE A 41 7.50 5.07 -13.59
CA PHE A 41 6.91 3.81 -13.17
C PHE A 41 5.68 3.48 -14.02
N ILE A 42 5.53 2.23 -14.44
CA ILE A 42 4.36 1.76 -15.19
C ILE A 42 3.55 0.87 -14.27
N VAL A 43 2.28 1.21 -14.05
CA VAL A 43 1.34 0.44 -13.23
C VAL A 43 0.27 -0.14 -14.12
N ARG A 44 0.08 -1.46 -14.05
CA ARG A 44 -1.02 -2.13 -14.74
C ARG A 44 -2.32 -1.91 -13.98
N GLY A 45 -3.41 -1.60 -14.67
CA GLY A 45 -4.64 -1.10 -14.04
C GLY A 45 -5.27 -2.05 -13.01
N GLU A 46 -5.12 -3.37 -13.15
CA GLU A 46 -5.63 -4.31 -12.16
C GLU A 46 -4.93 -4.20 -10.79
N ASN A 47 -3.75 -3.58 -10.73
CA ASN A 47 -3.03 -3.35 -9.48
C ASN A 47 -3.38 -1.98 -8.85
N VAL A 48 -4.27 -1.21 -9.47
CA VAL A 48 -4.72 0.10 -8.97
C VAL A 48 -5.99 -0.07 -8.16
N VAL A 49 -5.91 0.18 -6.85
CA VAL A 49 -7.08 0.16 -5.97
C VAL A 49 -7.88 1.46 -6.06
N LEU A 50 -7.19 2.59 -6.09
CA LEU A 50 -7.78 3.93 -6.15
C LEU A 50 -6.75 4.90 -6.75
N LEU A 51 -7.24 5.85 -7.55
CA LEU A 51 -6.47 6.97 -8.07
C LEU A 51 -7.22 8.27 -7.78
N GLY A 52 -6.50 9.34 -7.44
CA GLY A 52 -7.08 10.65 -7.21
C GLY A 52 -6.01 11.75 -7.29
N GLU A 53 -6.46 12.97 -7.59
CA GLU A 53 -5.61 14.16 -7.55
C GLU A 53 -5.26 14.53 -6.09
N ILE A 54 -4.07 15.09 -5.90
CA ILE A 54 -3.56 15.48 -4.59
C ILE A 54 -3.65 17.00 -4.46
N ASP A 55 -4.24 17.45 -3.36
CA ASP A 55 -4.20 18.84 -2.93
C ASP A 55 -2.97 19.07 -2.04
N LEU A 56 -1.97 19.76 -2.58
CA LEU A 56 -0.66 19.97 -1.94
C LEU A 56 -0.75 20.82 -0.66
N GLU A 57 -1.76 21.69 -0.54
CA GLU A 57 -1.92 22.54 0.64
C GLU A 57 -2.31 21.68 1.85
N LYS A 58 -3.30 20.80 1.67
CA LYS A 58 -3.75 19.87 2.71
C LYS A 58 -2.71 18.82 3.07
N GLU A 59 -1.89 18.38 2.12
CA GLU A 59 -0.83 17.42 2.40
C GLU A 59 0.21 17.98 3.36
N SER A 60 0.51 19.28 3.26
CA SER A 60 1.47 19.96 4.15
C SER A 60 1.02 20.04 5.61
N GLU A 61 -0.28 19.92 5.88
CA GLU A 61 -0.86 19.93 7.23
C GLU A 61 -0.74 18.57 7.96
N THR A 62 -0.14 17.57 7.31
CA THR A 62 -0.01 16.23 7.87
C THR A 62 0.85 16.20 9.15
N VAL A 63 0.37 15.47 10.15
CA VAL A 63 1.08 15.25 11.44
C VAL A 63 2.07 14.08 11.39
N LEU A 64 2.25 13.47 10.23
CA LEU A 64 3.10 12.29 10.08
C LEU A 64 4.58 12.66 10.07
N GLN A 65 5.40 11.85 10.74
CA GLN A 65 6.85 12.06 10.80
C GLN A 65 7.55 11.38 9.62
N GLN A 66 8.30 12.15 8.83
CA GLN A 66 9.17 11.59 7.80
C GLN A 66 10.38 10.90 8.45
N VAL A 67 10.68 9.67 8.03
CA VAL A 67 11.83 8.89 8.47
C VAL A 67 12.65 8.37 7.28
N SER A 68 13.82 7.78 7.55
CA SER A 68 14.67 7.23 6.48
C SER A 68 14.06 5.98 5.85
N ILE A 69 14.53 5.64 4.64
CA ILE A 69 14.11 4.45 3.91
C ILE A 69 14.43 3.18 4.71
N GLU A 70 15.59 3.12 5.35
CA GLU A 70 15.99 1.97 6.16
C GLU A 70 15.04 1.78 7.36
N GLU A 71 14.73 2.87 8.06
CA GLU A 71 13.86 2.85 9.24
C GLU A 71 12.43 2.42 8.87
N ILE A 72 11.83 3.01 7.83
CA ILE A 72 10.45 2.67 7.45
C ILE A 72 10.32 1.22 6.97
N LEU A 73 11.33 0.69 6.27
CA LEU A 73 11.33 -0.69 5.79
C LEU A 73 11.49 -1.70 6.93
N GLU A 74 12.28 -1.36 7.95
CA GLU A 74 12.39 -2.17 9.16
C GLU A 74 11.06 -2.20 9.94
N GLU A 75 10.45 -1.04 10.15
CA GLU A 75 9.15 -0.97 10.83
C GLU A 75 8.05 -1.69 10.06
N GLN A 76 8.01 -1.56 8.72
CA GLN A 76 7.05 -2.26 7.88
C GLN A 76 7.21 -3.78 8.00
N ARG A 77 8.45 -4.30 7.98
CA ARG A 77 8.72 -5.73 8.17
C ARG A 77 8.26 -6.23 9.53
N SER A 78 8.57 -5.49 10.59
CA SER A 78 8.14 -5.83 11.96
C SER A 78 6.61 -5.88 12.06
N GLN A 79 5.91 -4.87 11.53
CA GLN A 79 4.45 -4.82 11.52
C GLN A 79 3.83 -5.97 10.72
N GLN A 80 4.39 -6.30 9.55
CA GLN A 80 3.90 -7.39 8.71
C GLN A 80 4.11 -8.74 9.39
N GLN A 81 5.25 -8.97 10.04
CA GLN A 81 5.51 -10.20 10.78
C GLN A 81 4.53 -10.34 11.96
N ALA A 82 4.36 -9.29 12.77
CA ALA A 82 3.41 -9.29 13.88
C ALA A 82 1.97 -9.55 13.40
N LYS A 83 1.56 -8.96 12.27
CA LYS A 83 0.25 -9.20 11.67
C LYS A 83 0.09 -10.65 11.20
N GLN A 84 1.10 -11.22 10.53
CA GLN A 84 1.07 -12.62 10.08
C GLN A 84 1.00 -13.60 11.25
N GLU A 85 1.78 -13.37 12.32
CA GLU A 85 1.75 -14.20 13.52
C GLU A 85 0.38 -14.13 14.22
N ALA A 86 -0.19 -12.92 14.34
CA ALA A 86 -1.52 -12.72 14.90
C ALA A 86 -2.62 -13.36 14.05
N GLU A 87 -2.56 -13.22 12.72
CA GLU A 87 -3.50 -13.87 11.80
C GLU A 87 -3.40 -15.39 11.84
N LYS A 88 -2.19 -15.94 11.93
CA LYS A 88 -1.97 -17.38 12.09
C LYS A 88 -2.54 -17.89 13.41
N ALA A 89 -2.30 -17.19 14.52
CA ALA A 89 -2.85 -17.54 15.83
C ALA A 89 -4.39 -17.45 15.84
N LYS A 90 -4.96 -16.39 15.26
CA LYS A 90 -6.42 -16.22 15.13
C LYS A 90 -7.03 -17.32 14.27
N THR A 91 -6.40 -17.65 13.15
CA THR A 91 -6.85 -18.70 12.24
C THR A 91 -6.79 -20.07 12.92
N GLN A 92 -5.74 -20.36 13.68
CA GLN A 92 -5.62 -21.60 14.44
C GLN A 92 -6.72 -21.71 15.50
N ALA A 93 -6.91 -20.66 16.31
CA ALA A 93 -7.94 -20.64 17.35
C ALA A 93 -9.38 -20.79 16.80
N LEU A 94 -9.63 -20.28 15.58
CA LEU A 94 -10.93 -20.45 14.91
C LEU A 94 -11.09 -21.87 14.35
N LYS A 95 -10.04 -22.45 13.75
CA LYS A 95 -10.03 -23.84 13.29
C LYS A 95 -10.29 -24.82 14.44
N ASP A 96 -9.67 -24.60 15.59
CA ASP A 96 -9.88 -25.42 16.79
C ASP A 96 -11.32 -25.34 17.30
N ARG A 97 -12.05 -24.28 16.95
CA ARG A 97 -13.48 -24.08 17.25
C ARG A 97 -14.41 -24.51 16.11
N GLY A 98 -13.89 -25.15 15.06
CA GLY A 98 -14.65 -25.62 13.91
C GLY A 98 -15.11 -24.52 12.95
N LEU A 99 -14.56 -23.31 13.05
CA LEU A 99 -14.87 -22.18 12.17
C LEU A 99 -13.77 -22.00 11.13
N SER A 100 -14.14 -21.91 9.85
CA SER A 100 -13.23 -21.51 8.77
C SER A 100 -13.43 -20.04 8.42
N ILE A 101 -12.33 -19.29 8.30
CA ILE A 101 -12.38 -17.97 7.67
C ILE A 101 -12.36 -18.22 6.16
N PRO A 102 -13.36 -17.77 5.39
CA PRO A 102 -13.27 -17.78 3.93
C PRO A 102 -12.07 -16.91 3.54
N ARG A 103 -11.19 -17.46 2.70
CA ARG A 103 -10.01 -16.77 2.20
C ARG A 103 -10.50 -15.55 1.42
N VAL A 104 -10.18 -14.34 1.89
CA VAL A 104 -10.57 -13.09 1.22
C VAL A 104 -9.89 -12.94 -0.15
N ASP A 105 -8.87 -13.77 -0.44
CA ASP A 105 -8.25 -13.94 -1.77
C ASP A 105 -9.23 -14.39 -2.88
N MET A 106 -10.50 -14.70 -2.58
CA MET A 106 -11.53 -15.09 -3.56
C MET A 106 -12.35 -13.90 -4.11
N LEU A 107 -11.96 -12.65 -3.87
CA LEU A 107 -12.63 -11.46 -4.43
C LEU A 107 -11.91 -10.84 -5.63
N ASP A 108 -10.73 -11.36 -6.01
CA ASP A 108 -9.94 -10.85 -7.14
C ASP A 108 -10.15 -11.66 -8.44
N GLU A 109 -11.18 -12.51 -8.50
CA GLU A 109 -11.48 -13.34 -9.67
C GLU A 109 -12.93 -13.12 -10.14
N TYR A 110 -13.25 -11.90 -10.57
CA TYR A 110 -14.37 -11.60 -11.48
C TYR A 110 -14.07 -10.38 -12.36
#